data_AF-A0A957B8K8-F1
#
_entry.id   AF-A0A957B8K8-F1
#
_cell.length_a   1.000
_cell.length_b   1.000
_cell.length_c   1.000
_cell.angle_alpha   90.00
_cell.angle_beta   90.00
_cell.angle_gamma   90.00
#
_symmetry.space_group_name_H-M   'P 1'
#
loop_
_entity.id
_entity.type
_entity.pdbx_description
1 polymer ?
#
loop_
_entity_poly.entity_id
_entity_poly.type
_entity_poly.pdbx_seq_one_letter_code
_entity_poly.pdbx_strand_id
1 'polypeptide(L)'
;QTTPESLHLSFEACSEAASHHYNWPSDITVWINDIEIGMWTSPADFGGERGLLTPKWVGIDSSQYGLLKTWRVDNMGTFLDGVKVSDVTLSELSVTDKSYVSVRIGVKPDAHHVGGINIFGKKYGNHAQDIVLIIHYI
;
A
#
# COMPACT_ATOMS: atom_id res chain seq x y z
N GLN A 1 -9.30 27.93 11.06
CA GLN A 1 -8.30 26.84 11.23
C GLN A 1 -8.61 25.84 10.13
N THR A 2 -7.66 25.54 9.24
CA THR A 2 -7.88 24.58 8.14
C THR A 2 -8.10 23.20 8.72
N THR A 3 -9.18 22.53 8.30
CA THR A 3 -9.57 21.22 8.85
C THR A 3 -9.27 20.15 7.80
N PRO A 4 -8.61 19.03 8.15
CA PRO A 4 -8.36 17.95 7.20
C PRO A 4 -9.70 17.30 6.80
N GLU A 5 -9.91 17.14 5.50
CA GLU A 5 -11.11 16.56 4.90
C GLU A 5 -10.90 15.08 4.54
N SER A 6 -9.73 14.75 3.99
CA SER A 6 -9.37 13.39 3.62
C SER A 6 -7.86 13.16 3.63
N LEU A 7 -7.46 11.91 3.87
CA LEU A 7 -6.09 11.42 3.75
C LEU A 7 -6.03 10.38 2.64
N HIS A 8 -5.07 10.51 1.75
CA HIS A 8 -4.84 9.59 0.64
C HIS A 8 -3.41 9.03 0.75
N LEU A 9 -3.27 7.71 0.80
CA LEU A 9 -1.99 7.02 0.74
C LEU A 9 -1.97 6.12 -0.50
N SER A 10 -0.97 6.27 -1.35
CA SER A 10 -0.79 5.40 -2.52
C SER A 10 0.63 4.88 -2.67
N PHE A 11 0.74 3.61 -3.04
CA PHE A 11 2.02 2.96 -3.32
C PHE A 11 1.80 1.72 -4.21
N GLU A 12 2.82 1.37 -4.99
CA GLU A 12 2.84 0.12 -5.74
C GLU A 12 3.49 -0.97 -4.87
N ALA A 13 2.82 -2.12 -4.75
CA ALA A 13 3.33 -3.25 -3.98
C ALA A 13 2.82 -4.60 -4.50
N CYS A 14 3.47 -5.68 -4.07
CA CYS A 14 3.03 -7.05 -4.27
C CYS A 14 3.48 -7.99 -3.14
N SER A 15 3.05 -9.24 -3.20
CA SER A 15 3.63 -10.30 -2.36
C SER A 15 5.12 -10.46 -2.63
N GLU A 16 5.86 -10.98 -1.66
CA GLU A 16 7.24 -11.43 -1.87
C GLU A 16 7.26 -12.98 -1.88
N ALA A 17 7.92 -13.52 -2.90
CA ALA A 17 8.11 -14.94 -3.12
C ALA A 17 9.57 -15.21 -3.49
N ALA A 18 10.05 -16.42 -3.20
CA ALA A 18 11.32 -16.88 -3.75
C ALA A 18 11.17 -17.08 -5.27
N SER A 19 11.97 -16.35 -6.05
CA SER A 19 11.80 -16.26 -7.50
C SER A 19 10.40 -15.71 -7.87
N HIS A 20 9.72 -16.34 -8.84
CA HIS A 20 8.42 -15.89 -9.35
C HIS A 20 7.36 -16.98 -9.22
N HIS A 21 6.21 -16.62 -8.66
CA HIS A 21 5.07 -17.49 -8.40
C HIS A 21 3.74 -16.76 -8.72
N TYR A 22 3.01 -17.27 -9.70
CA TYR A 22 1.70 -16.74 -10.11
C TYR A 22 0.58 -16.83 -9.06
N ASN A 23 0.78 -17.61 -8.00
CA ASN A 23 -0.18 -17.77 -6.91
C ASN A 23 0.58 -17.82 -5.58
N TRP A 24 0.82 -16.65 -5.01
CA TRP A 24 1.54 -16.47 -3.76
C TRP A 24 0.91 -15.32 -2.98
N PRO A 25 -0.25 -15.54 -2.36
CA PRO A 25 -1.00 -14.45 -1.74
C PRO A 25 -0.31 -13.90 -0.49
N SER A 26 -0.48 -12.61 -0.22
CA SER A 26 0.03 -11.93 0.98
C SER A 26 -0.98 -10.87 1.45
N ASP A 27 -1.38 -10.94 2.71
CA ASP A 27 -2.37 -10.03 3.31
C ASP A 27 -1.66 -8.77 3.85
N ILE A 28 -1.59 -7.74 3.01
CA ILE A 28 -0.89 -6.48 3.27
C ILE A 28 -1.83 -5.52 4.01
N THR A 29 -1.47 -5.20 5.25
CA THR A 29 -2.24 -4.31 6.13
C THR A 29 -1.56 -2.94 6.22
N VAL A 30 -2.37 -1.88 6.31
CA VAL A 30 -1.90 -0.50 6.48
C VAL A 30 -2.37 0.07 7.81
N TRP A 31 -1.47 0.78 8.49
CA TRP A 31 -1.78 1.57 9.68
C TRP A 31 -1.35 3.02 9.49
N ILE A 32 -2.19 3.93 10.00
CA ILE A 32 -1.89 5.36 10.09
C ILE A 32 -1.95 5.74 11.57
N ASN A 33 -0.90 6.36 12.11
CA ASN A 33 -0.84 6.72 13.53
C ASN A 33 -1.20 5.56 14.46
N ASP A 34 -0.67 4.36 14.13
CA ASP A 34 -0.86 3.09 14.84
C ASP A 34 -2.28 2.48 14.77
N ILE A 35 -3.19 3.11 14.02
CA ILE A 35 -4.56 2.61 13.80
C ILE A 35 -4.64 1.85 12.48
N GLU A 36 -5.16 0.61 12.52
CA GLU A 36 -5.35 -0.22 11.34
C GLU A 36 -6.46 0.36 10.47
N ILE A 37 -6.15 0.78 9.24
CA ILE A 37 -7.13 1.37 8.33
C ILE A 37 -7.73 0.31 7.37
N GLY A 38 -7.05 -0.83 7.22
CA GLY A 38 -7.55 -1.98 6.47
C GLY A 38 -6.45 -2.83 5.87
N MET A 39 -6.86 -3.83 5.09
CA MET A 39 -5.99 -4.84 4.50
C MET A 39 -6.33 -5.15 3.03
N TRP A 40 -5.30 -5.47 2.25
CA TRP A 40 -5.37 -5.87 0.85
C TRP A 40 -4.63 -7.19 0.66
N THR A 41 -5.28 -8.20 0.09
CA THR A 41 -4.60 -9.42 -0.34
C THR A 41 -3.97 -9.21 -1.72
N SER A 42 -2.64 -9.14 -1.78
CA SER A 42 -1.91 -9.27 -3.04
C SER A 42 -1.97 -10.72 -3.53
N PRO A 43 -2.18 -10.99 -4.83
CA PRO A 43 -2.35 -12.37 -5.32
C PRO A 43 -1.02 -13.09 -5.63
N ALA A 44 0.06 -12.36 -5.89
CA ALA A 44 1.31 -12.89 -6.45
C ALA A 44 2.47 -11.88 -6.28
N ASP A 45 3.67 -12.28 -6.69
CA ASP A 45 4.88 -11.44 -6.66
C ASP A 45 5.15 -10.66 -7.97
N PHE A 46 4.39 -10.94 -9.02
CA PHE A 46 4.47 -10.28 -10.33
C PHE A 46 5.90 -10.24 -10.93
N GLY A 47 6.62 -11.35 -10.85
CA GLY A 47 7.72 -11.68 -11.76
C GLY A 47 7.23 -12.23 -13.10
N GLY A 48 8.15 -12.78 -13.88
CA GLY A 48 7.91 -13.41 -15.19
C GLY A 48 7.72 -12.43 -16.36
N GLU A 49 7.22 -11.22 -16.09
CA GLU A 49 6.99 -10.17 -17.09
C GLU A 49 7.71 -8.87 -16.70
N ARG A 50 8.44 -8.27 -17.64
CA ARG A 50 9.24 -7.06 -17.39
C ARG A 50 8.35 -5.86 -17.01
N GLY A 51 8.57 -5.31 -15.82
CA GLY A 51 7.97 -4.06 -15.39
C GLY A 51 8.48 -2.87 -16.21
N LEU A 52 7.63 -1.87 -16.43
CA LEU A 52 7.88 -0.73 -17.32
C LEU A 52 9.15 0.06 -16.94
N LEU A 53 9.37 0.25 -15.64
CA LEU A 53 10.45 1.05 -15.08
C LEU A 53 11.58 0.19 -14.50
N THR A 54 11.36 -1.11 -14.39
CA THR A 54 12.30 -2.03 -13.74
C THR A 54 13.60 -2.13 -14.53
N PRO A 55 14.77 -1.90 -13.91
CA PRO A 55 16.04 -1.89 -14.62
C PRO A 55 16.33 -3.22 -15.33
N LYS A 56 16.83 -3.15 -16.56
CA LYS A 56 17.11 -4.32 -17.42
C LYS A 56 18.06 -5.35 -16.79
N TRP A 57 18.91 -4.94 -15.85
CA TRP A 57 19.86 -5.81 -15.17
C TRP A 57 19.21 -6.69 -14.09
N VAL A 58 17.97 -6.40 -13.67
CA VAL A 58 17.20 -7.27 -12.77
C VAL A 58 16.65 -8.43 -13.58
N GLY A 59 16.82 -9.67 -13.11
CA GLY A 59 16.26 -10.87 -13.74
C GLY A 59 14.72 -10.85 -13.72
N ILE A 60 14.08 -11.38 -14.76
CA ILE A 60 12.61 -11.44 -14.85
C ILE A 60 12.00 -12.41 -13.83
N ASP A 61 12.80 -13.30 -13.27
CA ASP A 61 12.47 -14.25 -12.21
C ASP A 61 12.36 -13.59 -10.83
N SER A 62 12.75 -12.33 -10.68
CA SER A 62 12.45 -11.51 -9.49
C SER A 62 11.18 -10.70 -9.70
N SER A 63 10.52 -10.25 -8.62
CA SER A 63 9.39 -9.32 -8.71
C SER A 63 9.71 -8.12 -9.59
N GLN A 64 8.88 -7.92 -10.62
CA GLN A 64 9.12 -6.91 -11.64
C GLN A 64 8.25 -5.68 -11.44
N TYR A 65 7.05 -5.82 -10.89
CA TYR A 65 6.13 -4.73 -10.62
C TYR A 65 5.16 -5.14 -9.51
N GLY A 66 4.25 -4.26 -9.16
CA GLY A 66 3.14 -4.56 -8.26
C GLY A 66 1.84 -3.96 -8.77
N LEU A 67 0.83 -3.99 -7.90
CA LEU A 67 -0.40 -3.24 -8.14
C LEU A 67 -0.32 -1.92 -7.39
N LEU A 68 -0.62 -0.82 -8.08
CA LEU A 68 -0.82 0.46 -7.42
C LEU A 68 -2.10 0.40 -6.59
N LYS A 69 -1.96 0.56 -5.28
CA LYS A 69 -3.08 0.64 -4.33
C LYS A 69 -3.22 2.05 -3.82
N THR A 70 -4.46 2.53 -3.77
CA THR A 70 -4.80 3.84 -3.21
C THR A 70 -5.77 3.68 -2.05
N TRP A 71 -5.30 4.03 -0.86
CA TRP A 71 -6.08 4.12 0.37
C TRP A 71 -6.59 5.54 0.51
N ARG A 72 -7.87 5.68 0.85
CA ARG A 72 -8.50 6.96 1.15
C ARG A 72 -9.24 6.86 2.48
N VAL A 73 -8.97 7.77 3.40
CA VAL A 73 -9.68 7.89 4.67
C VAL A 73 -10.39 9.25 4.70
N ASP A 74 -11.69 9.23 4.92
CA ASP A 74 -12.51 10.44 5.08
C ASP A 74 -13.43 10.30 6.32
N ASN A 75 -14.47 11.12 6.41
CA ASN A 75 -15.47 11.05 7.47
C ASN A 75 -16.49 9.89 7.33
N MET A 76 -16.50 9.18 6.19
CA MET A 76 -17.38 8.04 5.93
C MET A 76 -16.69 6.68 6.18
N GLY A 77 -15.36 6.65 6.21
CA GLY A 77 -14.56 5.48 6.55
C GLY A 77 -13.26 5.38 5.75
N THR A 78 -12.72 4.17 5.64
CA THR A 78 -11.53 3.88 4.83
C THR A 78 -11.89 3.08 3.59
N PHE A 79 -11.32 3.48 2.46
CA PHE A 79 -11.56 2.91 1.14
C PHE A 79 -10.24 2.49 0.50
N LEU A 80 -10.25 1.34 -0.16
CA LEU A 80 -9.18 0.85 -1.01
C LEU A 80 -9.67 0.85 -2.46
N ASP A 81 -9.04 1.64 -3.32
CA ASP A 81 -9.43 1.81 -4.73
C ASP A 81 -10.94 2.09 -4.92
N GLY A 82 -11.51 2.88 -4.00
CA GLY A 82 -12.92 3.27 -4.02
C GLY A 82 -13.89 2.28 -3.32
N VAL A 83 -13.42 1.10 -2.90
CA VAL A 83 -14.24 0.14 -2.15
C VAL A 83 -14.00 0.30 -0.66
N LYS A 84 -15.07 0.42 0.14
CA LYS A 84 -14.96 0.56 1.60
C LYS A 84 -14.40 -0.74 2.22
N VAL A 85 -13.37 -0.61 3.05
CA VAL A 85 -12.66 -1.75 3.68
C VAL A 85 -12.60 -1.66 5.21
N SER A 86 -12.89 -0.48 5.78
CA SER A 86 -12.99 -0.27 7.22
C SER A 86 -13.90 0.91 7.54
N ASP A 87 -14.44 0.93 8.75
CA ASP A 87 -15.21 2.06 9.30
C ASP A 87 -14.32 3.14 9.92
N VAL A 88 -13.00 2.90 10.04
CA VAL A 88 -12.05 3.89 10.56
C VAL A 88 -12.10 5.17 9.74
N THR A 89 -12.31 6.28 10.44
CA THR A 89 -12.49 7.63 9.89
C THR A 89 -11.28 8.52 10.16
N LEU A 90 -11.21 9.65 9.44
CA LEU A 90 -10.10 10.60 9.58
C LEU A 90 -9.99 11.20 10.99
N SER A 91 -11.12 11.37 11.69
CA SER A 91 -11.14 11.89 13.06
C SER A 91 -10.46 10.98 14.08
N GLU A 92 -10.42 9.67 13.82
CA GLU A 92 -9.74 8.71 14.70
C GLU A 92 -8.23 8.74 14.52
N LEU A 93 -7.74 9.19 13.35
CA LEU A 93 -6.33 9.11 13.00
C LEU A 93 -5.46 10.23 13.59
N SER A 94 -6.04 11.28 14.18
CA SER A 94 -5.27 12.36 14.84
C SER A 94 -4.13 12.94 13.97
N VAL A 95 -4.36 13.10 12.66
CA VAL A 95 -3.32 13.43 11.67
C VAL A 95 -2.72 14.83 11.83
N THR A 96 -3.36 15.69 12.62
CA THR A 96 -2.91 17.05 12.95
C THR A 96 -2.24 17.17 14.34
N ASP A 97 -2.26 16.10 15.15
CA ASP A 97 -1.88 16.18 16.56
C ASP A 97 -0.37 16.09 16.78
N LYS A 98 0.35 15.55 15.79
CA LYS A 98 1.81 15.34 15.82
C LYS A 98 2.46 16.09 14.65
N SER A 99 3.76 16.35 14.77
CA SER A 99 4.57 16.93 13.68
C SER A 99 4.88 15.95 12.54
N TYR A 100 4.33 14.74 12.59
CA TYR A 100 4.50 13.69 11.61
C TYR A 100 3.24 12.81 11.57
N VAL A 101 3.05 12.11 10.46
CA VAL A 101 2.08 11.01 10.33
C VAL A 101 2.86 9.72 10.23
N SER A 102 2.65 8.77 11.15
CA SER A 102 3.27 7.45 11.00
C SER A 102 2.46 6.63 10.01
N VAL A 103 3.16 6.01 9.07
CA VAL A 103 2.59 5.05 8.12
C VAL A 103 3.31 3.74 8.35
N ARG A 104 2.55 2.67 8.61
CA ARG A 104 3.07 1.30 8.66
C ARG A 104 2.40 0.50 7.56
N ILE A 105 3.21 -0.24 6.82
CA ILE A 105 2.78 -1.20 5.79
C ILE A 105 3.42 -2.52 6.18
N GLY A 106 2.64 -3.59 6.29
CA GLY A 106 3.15 -4.85 6.81
C GLY A 106 2.15 -6.00 6.71
N VAL A 107 2.66 -7.21 6.93
CA VAL A 107 1.85 -8.43 7.06
C VAL A 107 1.70 -8.74 8.53
N LYS A 108 0.46 -8.96 8.99
CA LYS A 108 0.22 -9.35 10.38
C LYS A 108 0.67 -10.81 10.60
N PRO A 109 1.22 -11.15 11.77
CA PRO A 109 1.65 -12.52 12.08
C PRO A 109 0.47 -13.51 12.14
N ASP A 110 -0.75 -13.02 12.34
CA ASP A 110 -2.00 -13.77 12.41
C ASP A 110 -2.90 -13.57 11.17
N ALA A 111 -2.36 -13.01 10.08
CA ALA A 111 -3.10 -12.90 8.82
C ALA A 111 -3.38 -14.28 8.22
N HIS A 112 -4.38 -14.38 7.33
CA HIS A 112 -4.68 -15.64 6.66
C HIS A 112 -3.55 -16.03 5.69
N HIS A 113 -3.00 -15.05 4.97
CA HIS A 113 -1.85 -15.22 4.10
C HIS A 113 -0.63 -14.48 4.67
N VAL A 114 0.15 -15.18 5.50
CA VAL A 114 1.40 -14.66 6.09
C VAL A 114 2.54 -14.78 5.08
N GLY A 115 2.60 -13.84 4.13
CA GLY A 115 3.67 -13.72 3.14
C GLY A 115 4.67 -12.61 3.45
N GLY A 116 5.49 -12.25 2.46
CA GLY A 116 6.29 -11.02 2.47
C GLY A 116 5.67 -9.92 1.60
N ILE A 117 6.36 -8.80 1.49
CA ILE A 117 5.93 -7.63 0.71
C ILE A 117 7.12 -7.07 -0.06
N ASN A 118 6.93 -6.80 -1.35
CA ASN A 118 7.80 -5.92 -2.12
C ASN A 118 7.11 -4.58 -2.34
N ILE A 119 7.82 -3.47 -2.10
CA ILE A 119 7.34 -2.10 -2.33
C ILE A 119 8.19 -1.46 -3.42
N PHE A 120 7.55 -0.81 -4.37
CA PHE A 120 8.20 -0.21 -5.52
C PHE A 120 8.23 1.32 -5.40
N GLY A 121 9.29 1.93 -5.93
CA GLY A 121 9.48 3.38 -5.95
C GLY A 121 9.61 3.89 -7.38
N LYS A 122 9.75 5.21 -7.58
CA LYS A 122 9.54 5.87 -8.89
C LYS A 122 10.42 5.41 -10.07
N LYS A 123 11.42 4.56 -9.83
CA LYS A 123 12.35 4.01 -10.83
C LYS A 123 12.32 2.47 -10.90
N TYR A 124 11.26 1.85 -10.39
CA TYR A 124 11.08 0.40 -10.40
C TYR A 124 9.56 0.11 -10.44
N GLY A 125 9.14 -0.93 -11.16
CA GLY A 125 7.73 -1.31 -11.24
C GLY A 125 7.05 -0.71 -12.45
N ASN A 126 5.75 -0.44 -12.34
CA ASN A 126 4.93 0.11 -13.41
C ASN A 126 4.52 1.56 -13.19
N HIS A 127 4.69 2.10 -11.99
CA HIS A 127 4.27 3.45 -11.64
C HIS A 127 5.46 4.32 -11.25
N ALA A 128 5.61 5.46 -11.93
CA ALA A 128 6.71 6.40 -11.69
C ALA A 128 6.48 7.28 -10.44
N GLN A 129 6.16 6.66 -9.30
CA GLN A 129 5.98 7.32 -8.02
C GLN A 129 6.62 6.56 -6.87
N ASP A 130 7.01 7.30 -5.83
CA ASP A 130 7.39 6.74 -4.53
C ASP A 130 6.10 6.45 -3.72
N ILE A 131 6.22 6.25 -2.40
CA ILE A 131 5.05 6.27 -1.53
C ILE A 131 4.54 7.71 -1.44
N VAL A 132 3.26 7.92 -1.74
CA VAL A 132 2.64 9.25 -1.74
C VAL A 132 1.59 9.32 -0.63
N LEU A 133 1.73 10.31 0.24
CA LEU A 133 0.75 10.66 1.26
C LEU A 133 0.26 12.09 1.00
N ILE A 134 -1.04 12.27 0.83
CA ILE A 134 -1.69 13.56 0.60
C ILE A 134 -2.76 13.75 1.67
N ILE A 135 -2.81 14.96 2.25
CA ILE A 135 -3.89 15.38 3.15
C ILE A 135 -4.58 16.57 2.48
N HIS A 136 -5.87 16.42 2.20
CA HIS A 136 -6.70 17.50 1.67
C HIS A 136 -7.32 18.28 2.82
N TYR A 137 -7.35 19.61 2.69
CA TYR A 137 -7.91 20.52 3.67
C TYR A 137 -8.98 21.39 3.05
N ILE A 138 -9.94 21.78 3.88
CA ILE A 138 -10.93 22.84 3.60
C ILE A 138 -10.59 24.12 4.36
#